data_AF-A0A1C3W685-F1
#
_entry.id   AF-A0A1C3W685-F1
#
_cell.length_a   1.000
_cell.length_b   1.000
_cell.length_c   1.000
_cell.angle_alpha   90.00
_cell.angle_beta   90.00
_cell.angle_gamma   90.00
#
_symmetry.space_group_name_H-M   'P 1'
#
loop_
_entity.id
_entity.type
_entity.pdbx_description
1 polymer ?
#
loop_
_entity_poly.entity_id
_entity_poly.type
_entity_poly.pdbx_seq_one_letter_code
_entity_poly.pdbx_strand_id
1 'polypeptide(L)' 'MQGDARGCELAYKMIAERDNEKYSFARESRLLIVAKAKVWASEGWRVVITDQDGKAYEPPDFDQLSAA' A
#
# COMPACT_ATOMS: atom_id res chain seq x y z
N MET A 1 -13.44 11.07 26.40
CA MET A 1 -12.04 11.53 26.59
C MET A 1 -11.21 10.76 25.58
N GLN A 2 -11.01 11.37 24.41
CA GLN A 2 -10.36 10.80 23.25
C GLN A 2 -8.85 10.90 23.51
N GLY A 3 -8.19 9.76 23.68
CA GLY A 3 -6.76 9.70 23.96
C GLY A 3 -5.97 9.80 22.67
N ASP A 4 -5.23 10.89 22.53
CA ASP A 4 -4.29 11.17 21.47
C ASP A 4 -3.23 10.07 21.32
N ALA A 5 -3.34 9.31 20.24
CA ALA A 5 -2.21 8.64 19.61
C ALA A 5 -2.21 9.05 18.13
N ARG A 6 -1.99 10.35 17.85
CA ARG A 6 -1.67 10.80 16.49
C ARG A 6 -0.26 10.34 16.12
N GLY A 7 -0.06 9.03 15.98
CA GLY A 7 0.93 8.56 15.02
C GLY A 7 0.42 9.01 13.66
N CYS A 8 1.23 9.73 12.87
CA CYS A 8 0.84 10.15 11.53
C CYS A 8 0.16 8.96 10.84
N GLU A 9 -1.13 9.10 10.53
CA GLU A 9 -1.85 8.04 9.84
C GLU A 9 -1.20 7.92 8.47
N LEU A 10 -0.33 6.91 8.33
CA LEU A 10 0.52 6.78 7.15
C LEU A 10 -0.39 6.73 5.93
N ALA A 11 -0.17 7.66 4.99
CA ALA A 11 -1.09 7.95 3.89
C ALA A 11 -1.40 6.74 2.99
N TYR A 12 -0.53 5.73 2.98
CA TYR A 12 -0.72 4.52 2.20
C TYR A 12 -0.36 3.26 2.99
N LYS A 13 -1.20 2.24 2.82
CA LYS A 13 -1.00 0.87 3.31
C LYS A 13 -0.91 -0.08 2.12
N MET A 14 -0.13 -1.14 2.25
CA MET A 14 0.02 -2.19 1.25
C MET A 14 -0.16 -3.52 1.94
N ILE A 15 -1.01 -4.38 1.38
CA ILE A 15 -1.12 -5.79 1.74
C ILE A 15 -0.59 -6.60 0.57
N ALA A 16 0.24 -7.60 0.87
CA ALA A 16 0.69 -8.58 -0.10
C ALA A 16 0.48 -9.99 0.43
N GLU A 17 -0.15 -10.83 -0.39
CA GLU A 17 -0.54 -12.19 -0.05
C GLU A 17 -0.01 -13.17 -1.10
N ARG A 18 0.54 -14.30 -0.64
CA ARG A 18 0.97 -15.42 -1.47
C ARG A 18 0.88 -16.69 -0.65
N ASP A 19 0.21 -17.72 -1.19
CA ASP A 19 -0.03 -18.99 -0.51
C ASP A 19 -0.64 -18.77 0.89
N ASN A 20 0.09 -19.08 1.97
CA ASN A 20 -0.33 -18.89 3.36
C ASN A 20 0.39 -17.71 4.05
N GLU A 21 1.10 -16.88 3.27
CA GLU A 21 1.88 -15.74 3.76
C GLU A 21 1.14 -14.43 3.47
N LYS A 22 1.15 -13.54 4.48
CA LYS A 22 0.58 -12.20 4.39
C LYS A 22 1.51 -11.18 5.01
N TYR A 23 1.84 -10.15 4.24
CA TYR A 23 2.65 -9.03 4.69
C TYR A 23 1.88 -7.72 4.58
N SER A 24 2.06 -6.85 5.58
CA SER A 24 1.49 -5.50 5.61
C SER A 24 2.60 -4.46 5.73
N PHE A 25 2.55 -3.43 4.88
CA PHE A 25 3.44 -2.28 4.93
C PHE A 25 2.62 -0.99 5.00
N ALA A 26 3.14 0.01 5.70
CA ALA A 26 2.55 1.34 5.71
C ALA A 26 3.64 2.39 5.48
N ARG A 27 3.36 3.41 4.67
CA ARG A 27 4.30 4.48 4.30
C ARG A 27 3.55 5.77 4.01
N GLU A 28 4.19 6.91 4.28
CA GLU A 28 3.67 8.22 3.84
C GLU A 28 3.92 8.45 2.34
N SER A 29 5.06 7.98 1.83
CA SER A 29 5.46 8.21 0.44
C SER A 29 4.72 7.31 -0.54
N ARG A 30 3.89 7.94 -1.40
CA ARG A 30 3.17 7.31 -2.51
C ARG A 30 4.11 6.58 -3.47
N LEU A 31 5.23 7.19 -3.85
CA LEU A 31 6.15 6.59 -4.82
C LEU A 31 6.85 5.35 -4.26
N LEU A 32 7.27 5.37 -2.99
CA LEU A 32 7.97 4.23 -2.39
C LEU A 32 7.05 3.03 -2.21
N ILE A 33 5.78 3.26 -1.83
CA ILE A 33 4.83 2.16 -1.66
C ILE A 33 4.45 1.54 -3.02
N VAL A 34 4.30 2.35 -4.07
CA VAL A 34 4.06 1.88 -5.44
C VAL A 34 5.25 1.10 -5.98
N ALA A 35 6.47 1.61 -5.81
CA ALA A 35 7.68 0.91 -6.26
C ALA A 35 7.80 -0.47 -5.62
N LYS A 36 7.58 -0.56 -4.30
CA LYS A 36 7.59 -1.84 -3.59
C LYS A 36 6.49 -2.79 -4.08
N ALA A 37 5.27 -2.27 -4.26
CA ALA A 37 4.15 -3.05 -4.75
C ALA A 37 4.40 -3.62 -6.15
N LYS A 38 5.00 -2.84 -7.06
CA LYS A 38 5.38 -3.29 -8.41
C LYS A 38 6.40 -4.44 -8.38
N VAL A 39 7.41 -4.37 -7.51
CA VAL A 39 8.38 -5.48 -7.33
C VAL A 39 7.66 -6.75 -6.88
N TRP A 40 6.84 -6.66 -5.83
CA TRP A 40 6.17 -7.83 -5.26
C TRP A 40 5.14 -8.44 -6.21
N ALA A 41 4.37 -7.61 -6.93
CA ALA A 41 3.48 -8.09 -7.97
C ALA A 41 4.23 -8.85 -9.08
N SER A 42 5.43 -8.38 -9.45
CA SER A 42 6.28 -9.06 -10.45
C SER A 42 6.85 -10.39 -9.96
N GLU A 43 6.96 -10.57 -8.63
CA GLU A 43 7.35 -11.82 -7.98
C GLU A 43 6.16 -12.78 -7.75
N GLY A 44 4.98 -12.43 -8.24
CA GLY A 44 3.77 -13.26 -8.16
C GLY A 44 2.95 -13.09 -6.88
N TRP A 45 3.20 -12.05 -6.09
CA TRP A 45 2.37 -11.72 -4.94
C TRP A 45 1.07 -11.05 -5.38
N ARG A 46 -0.05 -11.35 -4.70
CA ARG A 46 -1.28 -10.57 -4.80
C ARG A 46 -1.12 -9.33 -3.94
N VAL A 47 -1.01 -8.16 -4.56
CA VAL A 47 -0.73 -6.90 -3.86
C VAL A 47 -1.89 -5.91 -4.00
N VAL A 48 -2.26 -5.28 -2.89
CA VAL A 48 -3.24 -4.17 -2.85
C VAL A 48 -2.65 -3.01 -2.06
N ILE A 49 -2.69 -1.80 -2.64
CA ILE A 49 -2.42 -0.55 -1.93
C ILE A 49 -3.75 0.08 -1.52
N THR A 50 -3.82 0.63 -0.31
CA THR A 50 -4.96 1.40 0.18
C THR A 50 -4.47 2.78 0.60
N ASP A 51 -5.10 3.86 0.14
CA ASP A 51 -4.80 5.22 0.58
C ASP A 51 -5.55 5.60 1.87
N GLN A 52 -5.34 6.82 2.35
CA GLN A 52 -5.97 7.37 3.55
C GLN A 52 -7.51 7.45 3.44
N ASP A 53 -8.04 7.58 2.23
CA ASP A 53 -9.48 7.62 1.95
C ASP A 53 -10.09 6.20 1.86
N GLY A 54 -9.27 5.16 1.98
CA GLY A 54 -9.68 3.77 1.90
C GLY A 54 -9.81 3.25 0.47
N LYS A 55 -9.42 4.03 -0.54
CA LYS A 55 -9.43 3.59 -1.94
C LYS A 55 -8.35 2.55 -2.16
N ALA A 56 -8.75 1.41 -2.74
CA ALA A 56 -7.86 0.32 -3.09
C ALA A 56 -7.34 0.45 -4.52
N TYR A 57 -6.09 0.04 -4.73
CA TYR A 57 -5.41 0.01 -6.03
C TYR A 57 -4.77 -1.37 -6.20
N GLU A 58 -5.07 -2.02 -7.32
CA GLU A 58 -4.43 -3.28 -7.74
C GLU A 58 -3.29 -2.98 -8.74
N PRO A 59 -2.45 -3.98 -9.12
CA PRO A 59 -1.30 -3.72 -9.97
C PRO A 59 -1.56 -2.94 -11.27
N PRO A 60 -2.68 -3.15 -11.99
CA PRO A 60 -3.02 -2.35 -13.18
C PRO A 60 -3.31 -0.87 -12.87
N ASP A 61 -3.72 -0.55 -11.63
CA ASP A 61 -4.09 0.80 -11.20
C ASP A 61 -2.90 1.58 -10.64
N PHE A 62 -1.75 0.94 -10.42
CA PHE A 62 -0.58 1.58 -9.80
C PHE A 62 -0.06 2.78 -10.59
N ASP A 63 -0.30 2.84 -11.91
CA ASP A 63 0.10 3.99 -12.71
C ASP A 63 -0.67 5.26 -12.36
N GLN A 64 -1.89 5.15 -11.80
CA GLN A 64 -2.64 6.29 -11.24
C GLN A 64 -1.93 6.91 -10.03
N LEU A 65 -1.17 6.10 -9.29
CA LEU A 65 -0.41 6.52 -8.12
C LEU A 65 1.01 7.01 -8.46
N SER A 66 1.54 6.65 -9.64
CA SER A 66 2.84 7.15 -10.11
C SER A 66 2.75 8.33 -11.07
N ALA A 67 1.55 8.68 -11.56
CA ALA A 67 1.34 9.88 -12.36
C ALA A 67 1.58 11.15 -11.52
N ALA A 68 2.35 12.09 -12.10
CA ALA A 68 2.70 13.38 -11.51
C ALA A 68 1.63 14.43 -11.78
#